data_AF-M2U1Q4-F1
#
_entry.id   AF-M2U1Q4-F1
#
_cell.length_a   1.000
_cell.length_b   1.000
_cell.length_c   1.000
_cell.angle_alpha   90.00
_cell.angle_beta   90.00
_cell.angle_gamma   90.00
#
_symmetry.space_group_name_H-M   'P 1'
#
loop_
_entity.id
_entity.type
_entity.pdbx_description
1 polymer ?
#
loop_
_entity_poly.entity_id
_entity_poly.type
_entity_poly.pdbx_seq_one_letter_code
_entity_poly.pdbx_strand_id
1 'polypeptide(L)' 'MHDIIARVTPWAGNERAAYAWYCSQPLPSLGNVTAAKLVRAGKAELVCDYLQRISLGGFA' A
#
# COMPACT_ATOMS: atom_id res chain seq x y z
N MET A 1 -4.40 -6.43 -6.25
CA MET A 1 -3.98 -5.19 -6.94
C MET A 1 -5.06 -4.13 -6.84
N HIS A 2 -6.23 -4.32 -7.46
CA HIS A 2 -7.33 -3.34 -7.44
C HIS A 2 -7.74 -2.90 -6.03
N ASP A 3 -7.87 -3.86 -5.11
CA ASP A 3 -8.24 -3.62 -3.71
C ASP A 3 -7.28 -2.68 -2.96
N ILE A 4 -5.98 -2.81 -3.25
CA ILE A 4 -4.93 -2.00 -2.62
C ILE A 4 -5.00 -0.56 -3.14
N ILE A 5 -5.11 -0.39 -4.46
CA ILE A 5 -5.23 0.94 -5.06
C ILE A 5 -6.48 1.63 -4.53
N ALA A 6 -7.64 0.95 -4.52
CA ALA A 6 -8.90 1.50 -4.00
C ALA A 6 -8.80 1.97 -2.53
N ARG A 7 -8.08 1.23 -1.68
CA ARG A 7 -7.84 1.63 -0.28
C ARG A 7 -6.89 2.81 -0.12
N VAL A 8 -5.91 2.95 -1.01
CA VAL A 8 -4.93 4.03 -0.96
C VAL A 8 -5.43 5.27 -1.70
N THR A 9 -6.37 5.15 -2.65
CA THR A 9 -7.02 6.26 -3.35
C THR A 9 -7.51 7.38 -2.43
N PRO A 10 -8.23 7.14 -1.32
CA PRO A 10 -8.64 8.22 -0.42
C PRO A 10 -7.47 8.91 0.30
N TRP A 11 -6.31 8.25 0.45
CA TRP A 11 -5.11 8.85 1.04
C TRP A 11 -4.25 9.59 0.01
N ALA A 12 -4.14 9.03 -1.20
CA ALA A 12 -3.38 9.61 -2.30
C ALA A 12 -4.16 10.69 -3.06
N GLY A 13 -5.47 10.79 -2.84
CA GLY A 13 -6.39 11.75 -3.46
C GLY A 13 -6.89 11.33 -4.84
N ASN A 14 -6.22 10.42 -5.55
CA ASN A 14 -6.67 9.87 -6.83
C ASN A 14 -5.99 8.54 -7.16
N GLU A 15 -6.55 7.78 -8.11
CA GLU A 15 -6.01 6.47 -8.54
C GLU A 15 -4.60 6.56 -9.11
N ARG A 16 -4.26 7.62 -9.86
CA ARG A 16 -2.89 7.78 -10.41
C ARG A 16 -1.86 7.98 -9.32
N ALA A 17 -2.19 8.78 -8.31
CA ALA A 17 -1.35 9.02 -7.15
C ALA A 17 -1.24 7.76 -6.28
N ALA A 18 -2.32 6.98 -6.13
CA ALA A 18 -2.29 5.69 -5.46
C ALA A 18 -1.39 4.69 -6.21
N TYR A 19 -1.41 4.69 -7.54
CA TYR A 19 -0.53 3.87 -8.36
C TYR A 19 0.93 4.33 -8.27
N ALA A 20 1.17 5.65 -8.24
CA ALA A 20 2.49 6.22 -8.04
C ALA A 20 3.05 5.82 -6.66
N TRP A 21 2.26 5.93 -5.60
CA TRP A 21 2.62 5.45 -4.26
C TRP A 21 2.95 3.94 -4.29
N TYR A 22 2.08 3.15 -4.90
CA TYR A 22 2.23 1.69 -4.99
C TYR A 22 3.56 1.24 -5.65
N CYS A 23 4.06 1.99 -6.63
CA CYS A 23 5.34 1.72 -7.30
C CYS A 23 6.53 2.44 -6.65
N SER A 24 6.36 3.64 -6.09
CA SER A 24 7.46 4.48 -5.62
C SER A 24 7.73 4.41 -4.12
N GLN A 25 6.78 3.94 -3.29
CA GLN A 25 6.97 3.86 -1.84
C GLN A 25 7.47 2.48 -1.41
N PRO A 26 8.74 2.37 -0.95
CA PRO A 26 9.21 1.19 -0.26
C PRO A 26 8.59 1.14 1.14
N LEU A 27 8.14 -0.04 1.55
CA LEU A 27 7.51 -0.28 2.84
C LEU A 27 8.58 -0.79 3.82
N PRO A 28 9.13 0.07 4.71
CA PRO A 28 10.23 -0.31 5.59
C PRO A 28 9.84 -1.47 6.53
N SER A 29 8.58 -1.49 6.99
CA SER A 29 8.04 -2.56 7.83
C SER A 29 7.90 -3.92 7.13
N LEU A 30 8.01 -3.97 5.80
CA LEU A 30 7.86 -5.18 5.00
C LEU A 30 9.17 -5.59 4.30
N GLY A 31 10.31 -5.16 4.85
CA GLY A 31 11.63 -5.48 4.29
C GLY A 31 12.12 -4.44 3.28
N ASN A 32 11.63 -3.20 3.37
CA ASN A 32 12.03 -2.07 2.54
C ASN A 32 11.81 -2.31 1.03
N VAL A 33 10.75 -3.04 0.69
CA VAL A 33 10.35 -3.32 -0.70
C VAL A 33 9.06 -2.59 -1.04
N THR A 34 8.86 -2.29 -2.33
CA THR A 34 7.65 -1.61 -2.80
C THR A 34 6.43 -2.52 -2.77
N ALA A 35 5.24 -1.93 -2.61
CA ALA A 35 3.98 -2.67 -2.66
C ALA A 35 3.84 -3.46 -3.97
N ALA A 36 4.28 -2.88 -5.10
CA ALA A 36 4.37 -3.56 -6.39
C ALA A 36 5.17 -4.86 -6.36
N LYS A 37 6.31 -4.86 -5.65
CA LYS A 37 7.17 -6.04 -5.55
C LYS A 37 6.56 -7.13 -4.68
N LEU A 38 5.88 -6.75 -3.61
CA LEU A 38 5.17 -7.68 -2.73
C LEU A 38 3.98 -8.36 -3.42
N VAL A 39 3.15 -7.59 -4.12
CA VAL A 39 2.02 -8.14 -4.88
C VAL A 39 2.49 -9.06 -6.00
N ARG A 40 3.57 -8.69 -6.71
CA ARG A 40 4.20 -9.59 -7.71
C ARG A 40 4.72 -10.89 -7.09
N ALA A 41 5.13 -10.85 -5.82
CA ALA A 41 5.55 -12.02 -5.05
C ALA A 41 4.38 -12.80 -4.42
N GLY A 42 3.11 -12.48 -4.76
CA GLY A 42 1.91 -13.09 -4.19
C GLY A 42 1.56 -12.62 -2.78
N LYS A 43 2.33 -11.67 -2.22
CA LYS A 43 2.19 -11.16 -0.84
C LYS A 43 1.30 -9.92 -0.76
N ALA A 44 0.19 -9.91 -1.51
CA ALA A 44 -0.73 -8.78 -1.54
C ALA A 44 -1.44 -8.56 -0.19
N GLU A 45 -1.68 -9.66 0.55
CA GLU A 45 -2.26 -9.64 1.89
C GLU A 45 -1.41 -8.85 2.89
N LEU A 46 -0.08 -8.94 2.83
CA LEU A 46 0.82 -8.20 3.71
C LEU A 46 0.74 -6.69 3.50
N VAL A 47 0.56 -6.26 2.24
CA VAL A 47 0.34 -4.84 1.94
C VAL A 47 -1.01 -4.40 2.49
N CYS A 48 -2.04 -5.23 2.35
CA CYS A 48 -3.38 -4.99 2.87
C CYS A 48 -3.41 -4.87 4.41
N ASP A 49 -2.73 -5.77 5.11
CA ASP A 49 -2.58 -5.78 6.57
C ASP A 49 -1.78 -4.56 7.03
N TYR A 50 -0.67 -4.25 6.37
CA TYR A 50 0.12 -3.06 6.66
C TYR A 50 -0.72 -1.79 6.54
N LEU A 51 -1.43 -1.62 5.41
CA LEU A 51 -2.35 -0.49 5.20
C LEU A 51 -3.45 -0.45 6.28
N GLN A 52 -3.91 -1.60 6.76
CA GLN A 52 -4.96 -1.67 7.78
C GLN A 52 -4.39 -1.16 9.11
N ARG A 53 -3.20 -1.62 9.45
CA ARG A 53 -2.47 -1.24 10.66
C ARG A 53 -2.12 0.24 10.70
N ILE A 54 -1.69 0.84 9.58
CA ILE A 54 -1.45 2.30 9.54
C ILE A 54 -2.75 3.11 9.52
N SER A 55 -3.83 2.59 8.94
CA SER A 55 -5.16 3.22 9.03
C SER A 55 -5.68 3.23 10.47
N LEU A 56 -5.46 2.13 11.21
CA LEU A 56 -5.79 2.00 12.63
C LEU A 56 -4.89 2.86 13.54
N GLY A 57 -3.65 3.11 13.14
CA GLY A 57 -2.68 3.91 13.91
C GLY A 57 -2.69 5.41 13.60
N GLY A 58 -3.43 5.85 12.58
CA GLY A 58 -3.40 7.23 12.04
C GLY A 58 -4.52 8.15 12.49
N PHE A 59 -5.40 7.72 13.39
CA PHE A 59 -6.32 8.61 14.12
C PHE A 59 -5.77 8.82 15.53
N ALA A 60 -4.72 9.62 15.67
CA ALA A 60 -4.31 10.23 16.94
C ALA A 60 -3.83 11.65 16.68
#